data_AF-A0A1V9XRI6-F1
#
_entry.id   AF-A0A1V9XRI6-F1
#
_cell.length_a   1.000
_cell.length_b   1.000
_cell.length_c   1.000
_cell.angle_alpha   90.00
_cell.angle_beta   90.00
_cell.angle_gamma   90.00
#
_symmetry.space_group_name_H-M   'P 1'
#
loop_
_entity.id
_entity.type
_entity.pdbx_description
1 polymer ?
#
loop_
_entity_poly.entity_id
_entity_poly.type
_entity_poly.pdbx_seq_one_letter_code
_entity_poly.pdbx_strand_id
1 'polypeptide(L)'
;MRCYIPSGIANLYGIAGNTNVQGEEQKKLDVLANDLFVNMLKSSFTTCLLVSEENDLAIEVETEKQGKYVVCFDPLDGSSNIDCLVSIGSIFSIYKKKGVQVSVPGDALQSGRELVCAGYALYGSATMVVLGLKGTGVNGFMLDPSLGEFILTDPNMKIKPRGKIYSINEGM
;
A
#
# COMPACT_ATOMS: atom_id res chain seq x y z
N MET A 1 -19.40 5.58 7.78
CA MET A 1 -19.17 4.16 7.43
C MET A 1 -18.03 3.69 8.33
N ARG A 2 -18.33 3.02 9.45
CA ARG A 2 -17.32 2.57 10.43
C ARG A 2 -16.73 1.26 9.90
N CYS A 3 -15.45 1.26 9.55
CA CYS A 3 -14.71 0.02 9.30
C CYS A 3 -14.45 -0.62 10.67
N TYR A 4 -15.17 -1.69 10.98
CA TYR A 4 -14.97 -2.51 12.17
C TYR A 4 -13.98 -3.61 11.76
N ILE A 5 -12.75 -3.58 12.28
CA ILE A 5 -11.84 -4.73 12.18
C ILE A 5 -12.23 -5.66 13.32
N PRO A 6 -12.85 -6.83 13.06
CA PRO A 6 -13.21 -7.75 14.14
C PRO A 6 -11.94 -8.25 14.81
N SER A 7 -11.88 -8.10 16.13
CA SER A 7 -10.87 -8.69 16.99
C SER A 7 -10.73 -10.19 16.71
N GLY A 8 -9.63 -10.58 16.06
CA GLY A 8 -9.40 -11.96 15.62
C GLY A 8 -7.96 -12.25 15.20
N ILE A 9 -6.98 -11.66 15.90
CA ILE A 9 -5.53 -11.85 15.61
C ILE A 9 -5.12 -13.34 15.68
N ALA A 10 -5.83 -14.18 16.43
CA ALA A 10 -5.47 -15.59 16.62
C ALA A 10 -5.56 -16.48 15.37
N ASN A 11 -6.37 -16.12 14.35
CA ASN A 11 -6.54 -16.96 13.14
C ASN A 11 -5.82 -16.43 11.89
N LEU A 12 -5.23 -15.23 11.97
CA LEU A 12 -4.46 -14.62 10.86
C LEU A 12 -3.03 -15.15 10.76
N TYR A 13 -2.48 -15.68 11.87
CA TYR A 13 -1.18 -16.35 11.93
C TYR A 13 -1.23 -17.85 11.55
N GLY A 14 -2.39 -18.37 11.15
CA GLY A 14 -2.56 -19.78 10.82
C GLY A 14 -2.41 -20.06 9.33
N ILE A 15 -1.82 -21.18 8.97
CA ILE A 15 -1.62 -21.69 7.60
C ILE A 15 -2.95 -21.68 6.82
N ALA A 16 -3.00 -20.99 5.67
CA ALA A 16 -4.03 -21.22 4.66
C ALA A 16 -3.46 -22.30 3.76
N GLY A 17 -4.10 -23.46 3.75
CA GLY A 17 -3.66 -24.62 2.97
C GLY A 17 -3.87 -24.46 1.46
N ASN A 18 -3.37 -23.37 0.87
CA ASN A 18 -3.19 -23.23 -0.57
C ASN A 18 -1.73 -22.87 -0.83
N THR A 19 -0.95 -23.89 -1.18
CA THR A 19 0.42 -23.76 -1.64
C THR A 19 0.40 -23.10 -3.03
N ASN A 20 1.02 -21.94 -3.17
CA ASN A 20 1.19 -21.32 -4.49
C ASN A 20 2.20 -22.13 -5.31
N VAL A 21 2.12 -22.02 -6.64
CA VAL A 21 2.86 -22.81 -7.65
C VAL A 21 4.40 -22.74 -7.54
N GLN A 22 4.94 -21.93 -6.65
CA GLN A 22 6.38 -21.74 -6.40
C GLN A 22 6.86 -22.25 -5.03
N GLY A 23 5.99 -22.89 -4.22
CA GLY A 23 6.40 -23.53 -2.97
C GLY A 23 6.61 -22.58 -1.79
N GLU A 24 6.25 -21.30 -1.91
CA GLU A 24 6.20 -20.36 -0.80
C GLU A 24 4.81 -20.39 -0.13
N GLU A 25 4.78 -20.37 1.20
CA GLU A 25 3.56 -20.15 1.98
C GLU A 25 3.10 -18.71 1.74
N GLN A 26 2.17 -18.49 0.81
CA GLN A 26 1.50 -17.19 0.68
C GLN A 26 0.79 -16.94 2.02
N LYS A 27 1.32 -16.03 2.84
CA LYS A 27 0.84 -15.86 4.21
C LYS A 27 -0.57 -15.29 4.12
N LYS A 28 -1.50 -15.80 4.94
CA LYS A 28 -2.91 -15.37 4.95
C LYS A 28 -3.10 -13.84 4.98
N LEU A 29 -2.13 -13.14 5.56
CA LEU A 29 -2.18 -11.70 5.72
C LEU A 29 -1.93 -10.95 4.40
N ASP A 30 -1.09 -11.47 3.52
CA ASP A 30 -0.80 -10.87 2.21
C ASP A 30 -2.07 -10.88 1.33
N VAL A 31 -2.72 -12.05 1.23
CA VAL A 31 -3.99 -12.21 0.52
C VAL A 31 -5.07 -11.30 1.11
N LEU A 32 -5.18 -11.25 2.44
CA LEU A 32 -6.17 -10.39 3.11
C LEU A 32 -5.90 -8.90 2.85
N ALA A 33 -4.64 -8.47 2.93
CA ALA A 33 -4.25 -7.09 2.68
C ALA A 33 -4.56 -6.72 1.22
N ASN A 34 -4.20 -7.58 0.27
CA ASN A 34 -4.51 -7.38 -1.14
C ASN A 34 -6.02 -7.25 -1.39
N ASP A 35 -6.82 -8.18 -0.85
CA ASP A 35 -8.27 -8.15 -0.97
C ASP A 35 -8.86 -6.86 -0.39
N LEU A 36 -8.36 -6.41 0.75
CA LEU A 36 -8.80 -5.16 1.37
C LEU A 36 -8.48 -3.95 0.47
N PHE A 37 -7.25 -3.86 -0.03
CA PHE A 37 -6.83 -2.77 -0.94
C PHE A 37 -7.69 -2.75 -2.20
N VAL A 38 -7.83 -3.89 -2.88
CA VAL A 38 -8.61 -3.99 -4.13
C VAL A 38 -10.06 -3.61 -3.89
N ASN A 39 -10.70 -4.15 -2.85
CA ASN A 39 -12.10 -3.88 -2.55
C ASN A 39 -12.35 -2.41 -2.18
N MET A 40 -11.48 -1.82 -1.34
CA MET A 40 -11.61 -0.42 -0.92
C MET A 40 -11.35 0.54 -2.08
N LEU A 41 -10.35 0.27 -2.92
CA LEU A 41 -10.04 1.11 -4.07
C LEU A 41 -11.12 1.02 -5.15
N LYS A 42 -11.63 -0.16 -5.48
CA LYS A 42 -12.77 -0.32 -6.39
C LYS A 42 -14.02 0.41 -5.89
N SER A 43 -14.29 0.33 -4.59
CA SER A 43 -15.45 0.98 -3.96
C SER A 43 -15.31 2.49 -3.80
N SER A 44 -14.12 3.06 -4.09
CA SER A 44 -13.88 4.50 -4.00
C SER A 44 -14.50 5.29 -5.17
N PHE A 45 -14.83 4.63 -6.29
CA PHE A 45 -15.24 5.28 -7.56
C PHE A 45 -14.21 6.28 -8.13
N THR A 46 -12.96 6.21 -7.67
CA THR A 46 -11.90 7.15 -8.10
C THR A 46 -10.81 6.49 -8.95
N THR A 47 -10.72 5.17 -8.94
CA THR A 47 -9.68 4.40 -9.62
C THR A 47 -10.22 3.73 -10.89
N CYS A 48 -9.37 3.54 -11.89
CA CYS A 48 -9.71 2.83 -13.12
C CYS A 48 -8.83 1.60 -13.37
N LEU A 49 -7.62 1.59 -12.82
CA LEU A 49 -6.66 0.51 -12.97
C LEU A 49 -5.87 0.36 -11.67
N LEU A 50 -5.70 -0.88 -11.22
CA LEU A 50 -4.96 -1.23 -10.02
C LEU A 50 -3.80 -2.16 -10.40
N VAL A 51 -2.63 -1.96 -9.81
CA VAL A 51 -1.46 -2.82 -9.97
C VAL A 51 -0.99 -3.22 -8.57
N SER A 52 -1.11 -4.49 -8.25
CA SER A 52 -0.69 -5.05 -6.96
C SER A 52 0.57 -5.90 -7.15
N GLU A 53 1.44 -5.93 -6.15
CA GLU A 53 2.56 -6.88 -6.10
C GLU A 53 2.03 -8.34 -6.04
N GLU A 54 0.88 -8.56 -5.40
CA GLU A 54 0.23 -9.87 -5.24
C GLU A 54 -0.58 -10.35 -6.46
N ASN A 55 -0.58 -9.61 -7.58
CA ASN A 55 -1.34 -9.97 -8.78
C ASN A 55 -0.48 -9.86 -10.05
N ASP A 56 -0.39 -10.97 -10.80
CA ASP A 56 0.36 -11.05 -12.07
C ASP A 56 -0.10 -10.04 -13.13
N LEU A 57 -1.41 -9.75 -13.15
CA LEU A 57 -2.04 -8.87 -14.12
C LEU A 57 -2.65 -7.66 -13.44
N ALA A 58 -2.57 -6.51 -14.12
CA ALA A 58 -3.26 -5.31 -13.68
C ALA A 58 -4.78 -5.55 -13.62
N ILE A 59 -5.41 -5.08 -12.55
CA ILE A 59 -6.83 -5.25 -12.29
C ILE A 59 -7.56 -4.02 -12.84
N GLU A 60 -8.29 -4.20 -13.93
CA GLU A 60 -9.19 -3.17 -14.45
C GLU A 60 -10.44 -3.07 -13.56
N VAL A 61 -10.81 -1.85 -13.20
CA VAL A 61 -12.03 -1.58 -12.42
C VAL A 61 -13.23 -1.61 -13.34
N GLU A 62 -14.37 -2.12 -12.86
CA GLU A 62 -15.60 -2.21 -13.63
C GLU A 62 -16.04 -0.82 -14.12
N THR A 63 -16.53 -0.71 -15.36
CA THR A 63 -16.83 0.57 -16.04
C THR A 63 -17.71 1.50 -15.21
N GLU A 64 -18.74 0.98 -14.52
CA GLU A 64 -19.62 1.76 -13.64
C GLU A 64 -18.93 2.35 -12.39
N LYS A 65 -17.77 1.84 -12.01
CA LYS A 65 -16.96 2.26 -10.85
C LYS A 65 -15.67 2.96 -11.24
N GLN A 66 -15.39 3.13 -12.54
CA GLN A 66 -14.14 3.72 -13.00
C GLN A 66 -14.05 5.20 -12.66
N GLY A 67 -12.91 5.59 -12.08
CA GLY A 67 -12.52 6.98 -11.93
C GLY A 67 -11.35 7.37 -12.86
N LYS A 68 -10.51 8.29 -12.38
CA LYS A 68 -9.44 8.92 -13.17
C LYS A 68 -8.03 8.55 -12.72
N TYR A 69 -7.90 7.71 -11.70
CA TYR A 69 -6.62 7.37 -11.11
C TYR A 69 -6.22 5.93 -11.35
N VAL A 70 -4.92 5.73 -11.51
CA VAL A 70 -4.26 4.42 -11.51
C VAL A 70 -3.52 4.31 -10.19
N VAL A 71 -3.65 3.19 -9.50
CA VAL A 71 -3.01 2.97 -8.21
C VAL A 71 -2.13 1.74 -8.29
N CYS A 72 -0.83 1.92 -8.05
CA CYS A 72 0.11 0.80 -7.89
C CYS A 72 0.45 0.70 -6.40
N PHE A 73 0.36 -0.49 -5.83
CA PHE A 73 0.56 -0.71 -4.40
C PHE A 73 1.24 -2.05 -4.10
N ASP A 74 1.97 -2.05 -2.99
CA ASP A 74 2.41 -3.23 -2.28
C ASP A 74 1.53 -3.29 -1.01
N PRO A 75 0.60 -4.25 -0.92
CA PRO A 75 -0.34 -4.31 0.18
C PRO A 75 0.34 -4.65 1.52
N LEU A 76 1.46 -5.37 1.50
CA LEU A 76 2.16 -5.79 2.71
C LEU A 76 3.68 -5.98 2.51
N ASP A 77 4.40 -4.86 2.49
CA ASP A 77 5.87 -4.85 2.41
C ASP A 77 6.49 -5.44 3.69
N GLY A 78 7.46 -6.32 3.50
CA GLY A 78 8.17 -7.00 4.58
C GLY A 78 7.41 -8.21 5.17
N SER A 79 6.50 -8.83 4.42
CA SER A 79 5.74 -10.02 4.83
C SER A 79 6.61 -11.17 5.37
N SER A 80 7.83 -11.31 4.86
CA SER A 80 8.84 -12.26 5.36
C SER A 80 9.19 -12.05 6.83
N ASN A 81 9.09 -10.82 7.35
CA ASN A 81 9.42 -10.48 8.73
C ASN A 81 8.24 -10.56 9.71
N ILE A 82 7.04 -10.97 9.26
CA ILE A 82 5.84 -11.08 10.11
C ILE A 82 6.10 -11.99 11.33
N ASP A 83 6.79 -13.11 11.12
CA ASP A 83 7.05 -14.10 12.18
C ASP A 83 8.05 -13.59 13.23
N CYS A 84 8.86 -12.59 12.86
CA CYS A 84 9.83 -11.95 13.75
C CYS A 84 9.27 -10.70 14.44
N LEU A 85 7.99 -10.35 14.21
CA LEU A 85 7.35 -9.15 14.77
C LEU A 85 8.11 -7.84 14.48
N VAL A 86 8.83 -7.80 13.36
CA VAL A 86 9.51 -6.57 12.89
C VAL A 86 8.48 -5.65 12.24
N SER A 87 8.81 -4.36 12.11
CA SER A 87 7.95 -3.41 11.41
C SER A 87 7.73 -3.83 9.96
N ILE A 88 6.47 -3.88 9.57
CA ILE A 88 5.97 -4.12 8.21
C ILE A 88 5.22 -2.89 7.73
N GLY A 89 4.87 -2.82 6.45
CA GLY A 89 4.18 -1.65 5.91
C GLY A 89 3.31 -1.95 4.71
N SER A 90 2.69 -0.91 4.16
CA SER A 90 2.06 -0.95 2.85
C SER A 90 2.56 0.25 2.06
N ILE A 91 2.89 0.06 0.79
CA ILE A 91 3.40 1.15 -0.08
C ILE A 91 2.37 1.38 -1.18
N PHE A 92 2.14 2.63 -1.54
CA PHE A 92 1.25 2.93 -2.65
C PHE A 92 1.68 4.17 -3.42
N SER A 93 1.25 4.21 -4.67
CA SER A 93 1.58 5.24 -5.62
C SER A 93 0.39 5.49 -6.53
N ILE A 94 0.09 6.75 -6.81
CA ILE A 94 -1.11 7.17 -7.53
C ILE A 94 -0.69 7.98 -8.75
N TYR A 95 -1.16 7.55 -9.91
CA TYR A 95 -1.04 8.24 -11.18
C TYR A 95 -2.40 8.73 -11.66
N LYS A 96 -2.39 9.72 -12.54
CA LYS A 96 -3.59 10.10 -13.30
C LYS A 96 -3.61 9.30 -14.60
N LYS A 97 -4.78 8.80 -15.00
CA LYS A 97 -4.99 8.19 -16.32
C LYS A 97 -4.63 9.19 -17.43
N LYS A 98 -3.92 8.75 -18.46
CA LYS A 98 -3.46 9.63 -19.56
C LYS A 98 -4.52 9.85 -20.64
N GLY A 99 -5.34 8.83 -20.89
CA GLY A 99 -6.37 8.83 -21.93
C GLY A 99 -7.81 8.92 -21.43
N VAL A 100 -8.75 8.86 -22.37
CA VAL A 100 -10.19 8.77 -22.08
C VAL A 100 -10.56 7.35 -21.64
N GLN A 101 -10.08 6.34 -22.37
CA GLN A 101 -10.24 4.93 -22.05
C GLN A 101 -9.03 4.41 -21.27
N VAL A 102 -9.23 3.36 -20.48
CA VAL A 102 -8.14 2.64 -19.82
C VAL A 102 -7.34 1.90 -20.87
N SER A 103 -6.01 2.07 -20.84
CA SER A 103 -5.08 1.37 -21.73
C SER A 103 -4.12 0.53 -20.91
N VAL A 104 -4.19 -0.79 -21.02
CA VAL A 104 -3.20 -1.71 -20.43
C VAL A 104 -2.24 -2.16 -21.55
N PRO A 105 -0.91 -2.03 -21.40
CA PRO A 105 -0.17 -1.64 -20.20
C PRO A 105 0.11 -0.12 -20.07
N GLY A 106 -0.32 0.72 -21.01
CA GLY A 106 0.12 2.13 -21.11
C GLY A 106 -0.17 3.00 -19.89
N ASP A 107 -1.34 2.83 -19.26
CA ASP A 107 -1.71 3.55 -18.04
C ASP A 107 -1.05 2.97 -16.78
N ALA A 108 -0.63 1.70 -16.79
CA ALA A 108 0.13 1.07 -15.70
C ALA A 108 1.63 1.45 -15.74
N LEU A 109 2.20 1.55 -16.94
CA LEU A 109 3.64 1.80 -17.15
C LEU A 109 3.93 3.29 -17.36
N GLN A 110 3.72 4.08 -16.32
CA GLN A 110 4.05 5.51 -16.31
C GLN A 110 5.38 5.78 -15.60
N SER A 111 6.07 6.86 -15.99
CA SER A 111 7.27 7.30 -15.27
C SER A 111 6.90 7.77 -13.87
N GLY A 112 7.68 7.41 -12.84
CA GLY A 112 7.47 7.88 -11.47
C GLY A 112 7.44 9.42 -11.31
N ARG A 113 7.93 10.19 -12.28
CA ARG A 113 7.78 11.67 -12.31
C ARG A 113 6.32 12.13 -12.50
N GLU A 114 5.47 11.26 -13.02
CA GLU A 114 4.05 11.49 -13.25
C GLU A 114 3.17 11.18 -12.02
N LEU A 115 3.76 10.71 -10.92
CA LEU A 115 3.04 10.48 -9.67
C LEU A 115 2.38 11.78 -9.19
N VAL A 116 1.08 11.70 -8.89
CA VAL A 116 0.33 12.80 -8.27
C VAL A 116 0.40 12.70 -6.75
N CYS A 117 0.51 11.48 -6.23
CA CYS A 117 0.65 11.17 -4.81
C CYS A 117 1.40 9.84 -4.67
N ALA A 118 2.21 9.70 -3.64
CA ALA A 118 2.74 8.43 -3.19
C ALA A 118 2.88 8.45 -1.67
N GLY A 119 2.91 7.28 -1.06
CA GLY A 119 3.01 7.18 0.37
C GLY A 119 3.23 5.75 0.83
N TYR A 120 3.39 5.62 2.14
CA TYR A 120 3.44 4.34 2.79
C TYR A 120 2.77 4.41 4.15
N ALA A 121 2.18 3.29 4.57
CA ALA A 121 1.78 3.03 5.94
C ALA A 121 2.89 2.19 6.60
N LEU A 122 3.27 2.54 7.82
CA LEU A 122 4.22 1.80 8.63
C LEU A 122 3.49 1.25 9.85
N TYR A 123 3.53 -0.07 10.01
CA TYR A 123 2.95 -0.80 11.13
C TYR A 123 4.08 -1.18 12.10
N GLY A 124 4.55 -0.20 12.86
CA GLY A 124 5.61 -0.36 13.87
C GLY A 124 5.06 -0.36 15.30
N SER A 125 5.84 0.20 16.23
CA SER A 125 5.37 0.47 17.60
C SER A 125 4.16 1.41 17.66
N ALA A 126 4.02 2.27 16.64
CA ALA A 126 2.83 3.04 16.34
C ALA A 126 2.55 2.96 14.83
N THR A 127 1.27 3.05 14.45
CA THR A 127 0.88 3.07 13.04
C THR A 127 0.99 4.49 12.50
N MET A 128 1.77 4.66 11.44
CA MET A 128 1.99 5.95 10.77
C MET A 128 1.65 5.84 9.28
N VAL A 129 1.11 6.91 8.71
CA VAL A 129 0.97 7.08 7.25
C VAL A 129 1.77 8.29 6.83
N VAL A 130 2.64 8.13 5.83
CA VAL A 130 3.44 9.20 5.25
C VAL A 130 2.95 9.45 3.84
N LEU A 131 2.59 10.69 3.53
CA LEU A 131 2.05 11.11 2.23
C LEU A 131 2.96 12.16 1.59
N GLY A 132 3.41 11.88 0.38
CA GLY A 132 4.07 12.83 -0.51
C GLY A 132 3.13 13.21 -1.66
N LEU A 133 2.74 14.47 -1.73
CA LEU A 133 1.89 14.99 -2.80
C LEU A 133 2.70 15.92 -3.70
N LYS A 134 2.51 15.80 -5.02
CA LYS A 134 3.22 16.60 -6.02
C LYS A 134 3.00 18.09 -5.75
N GLY A 135 4.08 18.81 -5.44
CA GLY A 135 4.08 20.26 -5.22
C GLY A 135 3.77 20.74 -3.80
N THR A 136 3.46 19.86 -2.83
CA THR A 136 3.10 20.28 -1.46
C THR A 136 4.05 19.77 -0.37
N GLY A 137 4.93 18.82 -0.70
CA GLY A 137 5.89 18.25 0.24
C GLY A 137 5.45 16.88 0.78
N VAL A 138 6.04 16.50 1.92
CA VAL A 138 5.81 15.20 2.58
C VAL A 138 5.27 15.46 3.98
N ASN A 139 4.22 14.75 4.38
CA ASN A 139 3.61 14.90 5.70
C ASN A 139 3.39 13.53 6.34
N GLY A 140 3.64 13.45 7.64
CA GLY A 140 3.46 12.26 8.45
C GLY A 140 2.24 12.37 9.38
N PHE A 141 1.44 11.32 9.43
CA PHE A 141 0.25 11.22 10.25
C PHE A 141 0.33 9.97 11.11
N MET A 142 0.04 10.08 12.40
CA MET A 142 0.03 8.96 13.33
C MET A 142 -1.42 8.58 13.67
N LEU A 143 -1.71 7.28 13.69
CA LEU A 143 -3.02 6.77 14.09
C LEU A 143 -3.19 6.93 15.61
N ASP A 144 -4.24 7.63 16.03
CA ASP A 144 -4.75 7.54 17.39
C ASP A 144 -5.75 6.37 17.45
N PRO A 145 -5.42 5.24 18.09
CA PRO A 145 -6.30 4.07 18.14
C PRO A 145 -7.55 4.29 19.01
N SER A 146 -7.54 5.27 19.91
CA SER A 146 -8.69 5.60 20.75
C SER A 146 -9.76 6.35 19.95
N LEU A 147 -9.33 7.18 19.00
CA LEU A 147 -10.21 7.94 18.10
C LEU A 147 -10.50 7.18 16.80
N GLY A 148 -9.58 6.33 16.35
CA GLY A 148 -9.62 5.70 15.03
C GLY A 148 -9.28 6.67 13.89
N GLU A 149 -8.49 7.71 14.18
CA GLU A 149 -8.16 8.78 13.23
C GLU A 149 -6.66 8.98 13.07
N PHE A 150 -6.23 9.37 11.86
CA PHE A 150 -4.86 9.76 11.57
C PHE A 150 -4.67 11.24 11.86
N ILE A 151 -3.83 11.55 12.85
CA ILE A 151 -3.53 12.92 13.29
C ILE A 151 -2.22 13.37 12.65
N LEU A 152 -2.19 14.59 12.10
CA LEU A 152 -0.96 15.19 11.56
C LEU A 152 0.05 15.41 12.68
N THR A 153 1.17 14.69 12.65
CA THR A 153 2.24 14.79 13.64
C THR A 153 3.50 15.44 13.09
N ASP A 154 3.78 15.21 11.80
CA ASP A 154 5.04 15.61 11.16
C ASP A 154 4.78 16.39 9.86
N PRO A 155 4.51 17.70 9.94
CA PRO A 155 4.27 18.53 8.77
C PRO A 155 5.56 18.82 7.99
N ASN A 156 5.48 18.81 6.66
CA ASN A 156 6.56 19.20 5.72
C ASN A 156 7.93 18.56 6.04
N MET A 157 7.93 17.24 6.23
CA MET A 157 9.13 16.44 6.52
C MET A 157 10.24 16.72 5.50
N LYS A 158 11.48 16.92 6.00
CA LYS A 158 12.69 17.07 5.19
C LYS A 158 13.77 16.12 5.70
N ILE A 159 14.44 15.45 4.78
CA ILE A 159 15.63 14.68 5.10
C ILE A 159 16.79 15.63 5.47
N LYS A 160 17.64 15.21 6.40
CA LYS A 160 18.85 15.96 6.75
C LYS A 160 19.82 15.98 5.55
N PRO A 161 20.57 17.08 5.31
CA PRO A 161 21.52 17.15 4.20
C PRO A 161 22.61 16.06 4.22
N ARG A 162 22.94 15.52 5.40
CA ARG A 162 23.90 14.44 5.57
C ARG A 162 23.44 13.46 6.65
N GLY A 163 23.36 12.18 6.29
CA GLY A 163 23.09 11.07 7.20
C GLY A 163 24.37 10.55 7.89
N LYS A 164 24.18 9.70 8.92
CA LYS A 164 25.26 8.98 9.62
C LYS A 164 25.06 7.46 9.62
N ILE A 165 24.01 6.98 8.94
CA ILE A 165 23.57 5.59 8.93
C ILE A 165 23.51 5.16 7.47
N TYR A 166 23.96 3.95 7.18
CA TYR A 166 23.69 3.25 5.93
C TYR A 166 22.86 2.01 6.24
N SER A 167 22.05 1.55 5.28
CA SER A 167 21.17 0.38 5.45
C SER A 167 21.35 -0.51 4.23
N ILE A 168 21.97 -1.67 4.43
CA ILE A 168 22.23 -2.69 3.42
C ILE A 168 22.27 -4.06 4.10
N ASN A 169 21.91 -5.11 3.38
CA ASN A 169 22.23 -6.47 3.81
C ASN A 169 23.68 -6.77 3.44
N GLU A 170 24.57 -6.91 4.44
CA GLU A 170 25.99 -7.24 4.24
C GLU A 170 26.26 -8.75 4.11
N GLY A 171 25.20 -9.57 4.15
CA GLY A 171 25.28 -11.00 3.86
C GLY A 171 25.65 -11.23 2.40
N MET A 172 26.89 -11.68 2.19
CA MET A 172 27.31 -12.37 0.96
C MET A 172 26.86 -13.82 0.98
#